data_AF-A0A023PI49-F1
#
_entry.id   AF-A0A023PI49-F1
#
_cell.length_a   1.000
_cell.length_b   1.000
_cell.length_c   1.000
_cell.angle_alpha   90.00
_cell.angle_beta   90.00
_cell.angle_gamma   90.00
#
_symmetry.space_group_name_H-M   'P 1'
#
loop_
_entity.id
_entity.type
_entity.pdbx_description
1 polymer ?
#
loop_
_entity_poly.entity_id
_entity_poly.type
_entity_poly.pdbx_seq_one_letter_code
_entity_poly.pdbx_strand_id
1 'polypeptide(L)'
;VSRKQKISILVLSSAMGSNLREILENVCYPEIFLSFLNDKERKKIGSKENAILEFYQQFACVGGDPVFSESLCKELQKKFFQQRCELGRIGR
;
A
#
# COMPACT_ATOMS: atom_id res chain seq x y z
N VAL A 1 -1.03 18.28 -2.80
CA VAL A 1 -0.93 16.83 -3.15
C VAL A 1 0.51 16.53 -3.52
N SER A 2 1.20 15.60 -2.83
CA SER A 2 2.57 15.24 -3.22
C SER A 2 2.54 14.46 -4.53
N ARG A 3 3.25 14.91 -5.56
CA ARG A 3 3.37 14.23 -6.85
C ARG A 3 4.31 13.01 -6.71
N LYS A 4 3.81 11.94 -6.08
CA LYS A 4 4.54 10.67 -5.92
C LYS A 4 4.24 9.72 -7.07
N GLN A 5 5.04 8.67 -7.21
CA GLN A 5 4.79 7.58 -8.16
C GLN A 5 3.40 6.98 -7.94
N LYS A 6 2.81 6.45 -9.02
CA LYS A 6 1.55 5.70 -8.97
C LYS A 6 1.79 4.41 -8.18
N ILE A 7 0.99 4.20 -7.14
CA ILE A 7 1.02 3.00 -6.30
C ILE A 7 -0.18 2.13 -6.68
N SER A 8 0.03 0.82 -6.80
CA SER A 8 -1.06 -0.13 -7.00
C SER A 8 -1.98 -0.15 -5.77
N ILE A 9 -3.29 -0.09 -5.99
CA ILE A 9 -4.28 -0.15 -4.90
C ILE A 9 -4.17 -1.44 -4.10
N LEU A 10 -3.84 -2.57 -4.76
CA LEU A 10 -3.65 -3.85 -4.10
C LEU A 10 -2.45 -3.84 -3.13
N VAL A 11 -1.34 -3.21 -3.54
CA VAL A 11 -0.15 -3.05 -2.69
C VAL A 11 -0.48 -2.20 -1.46
N LEU A 12 -1.20 -1.09 -1.64
CA LEU A 12 -1.62 -0.23 -0.53
C LEU A 12 -2.54 -0.97 0.45
N SER A 13 -3.60 -1.62 -0.05
CA SER A 13 -4.54 -2.36 0.79
C SER A 13 -3.87 -3.49 1.57
N SER A 14 -2.93 -4.20 0.95
CA SER A 14 -2.20 -5.28 1.62
C SER A 14 -1.14 -4.80 2.60
N ALA A 15 -0.47 -3.67 2.31
CA ALA A 15 0.40 -3.01 3.29
C ALA A 15 -0.38 -2.50 4.52
N MET A 16 -1.66 -2.17 4.35
CA MET A 16 -2.57 -1.81 5.45
C MET A 16 -3.15 -3.02 6.21
N GLY A 17 -2.87 -4.24 5.75
CA GLY A 17 -3.18 -5.47 6.47
C GLY A 17 -4.24 -6.36 5.82
N SER A 18 -4.89 -5.92 4.73
CA SER A 18 -5.90 -6.71 4.03
C SER A 18 -5.29 -7.77 3.13
N ASN A 19 -5.81 -9.00 3.18
CA ASN A 19 -5.42 -10.02 2.21
C ASN A 19 -6.23 -9.91 0.91
N LEU A 20 -5.75 -10.57 -0.15
CA LEU A 20 -6.40 -10.50 -1.47
C LEU A 20 -7.87 -10.93 -1.44
N ARG A 21 -8.19 -11.95 -0.64
CA ARG A 21 -9.56 -12.46 -0.50
C ARG A 21 -10.46 -11.39 0.12
N GLU A 22 -10.04 -10.79 1.23
CA GLU A 22 -10.76 -9.70 1.88
C GLU A 22 -10.98 -8.52 0.92
N ILE A 23 -9.98 -8.17 0.11
CA ILE A 23 -10.12 -7.08 -0.86
C ILE A 23 -11.21 -7.41 -1.89
N LEU A 24 -11.16 -8.61 -2.48
CA LEU A 24 -12.11 -9.02 -3.52
C LEU A 24 -13.54 -9.20 -3.00
N GLU A 25 -13.70 -9.62 -1.74
CA GLU A 25 -15.01 -9.76 -1.09
C GLU A 25 -15.66 -8.40 -0.76
N ASN A 26 -14.88 -7.33 -0.65
CA ASN A 26 -15.35 -6.00 -0.22
C ASN A 26 -15.48 -4.97 -1.35
N VAL A 27 -15.17 -5.32 -2.60
CA VAL A 27 -15.27 -4.40 -3.75
C VAL A 27 -16.48 -4.75 -4.62
N CYS A 28 -17.15 -3.72 -5.17
CA CYS A 28 -18.32 -3.92 -6.04
C CYS A 28 -18.00 -4.52 -7.41
N TYR A 29 -16.74 -4.39 -7.86
CA TYR A 29 -16.29 -4.84 -9.19
C TYR A 29 -14.96 -5.61 -9.07
N PRO A 30 -14.98 -6.83 -8.50
CA PRO A 30 -13.78 -7.63 -8.28
C PRO A 30 -13.04 -7.95 -9.58
N GLU A 31 -13.73 -8.01 -10.71
CA GLU A 31 -13.18 -8.29 -12.05
C GLU A 31 -12.13 -7.25 -12.45
N ILE A 32 -12.35 -5.98 -12.08
CA ILE A 32 -11.40 -4.90 -12.34
C ILE A 32 -10.12 -5.14 -11.54
N PHE A 33 -10.24 -5.54 -10.26
CA PHE A 33 -9.09 -5.87 -9.43
C PHE A 33 -8.37 -7.13 -9.91
N LEU A 34 -9.11 -8.13 -10.36
CA LEU A 34 -8.56 -9.35 -10.97
C LEU A 34 -7.79 -9.03 -12.25
N SER A 35 -8.20 -8.01 -13.03
CA SER A 35 -7.47 -7.59 -14.24
C SER A 35 -6.09 -7.00 -13.95
N PHE A 36 -5.86 -6.48 -12.74
CA PHE A 36 -4.56 -5.98 -12.30
C PHE A 36 -3.65 -7.09 -11.76
N LEU A 37 -4.22 -8.22 -11.36
CA LEU A 37 -3.48 -9.33 -10.73
C LEU A 37 -2.71 -10.14 -11.76
N ASN A 38 -1.43 -9.83 -11.87
CA ASN A 38 -0.46 -10.63 -12.62
C ASN A 38 0.20 -11.66 -11.68
N ASP A 39 0.82 -12.72 -12.20
CA ASP A 39 1.56 -13.70 -11.37
C ASP A 39 2.65 -13.04 -10.49
N LYS A 40 3.25 -11.97 -11.00
CA LYS A 40 4.20 -11.14 -10.27
C LYS A 40 3.54 -10.39 -9.10
N GLU A 41 2.37 -9.80 -9.31
CA GLU A 41 1.64 -9.09 -8.26
C GLU A 41 1.11 -10.06 -7.20
N ARG A 42 0.58 -11.23 -7.61
CA ARG A 42 0.18 -12.28 -6.67
C ARG A 42 1.29 -12.68 -5.70
N LYS A 43 2.53 -12.84 -6.19
CA LYS A 43 3.69 -13.17 -5.32
C LYS A 43 4.03 -12.04 -4.35
N LYS A 44 3.89 -10.79 -4.77
CA LYS A 44 4.19 -9.60 -3.96
C LYS A 44 3.15 -9.35 -2.87
N ILE A 45 1.88 -9.57 -3.21
CA ILE A 45 0.73 -9.38 -2.32
C ILE A 45 0.55 -10.58 -1.38
N GLY A 46 1.15 -11.74 -1.70
CA GLY A 46 1.02 -12.98 -0.93
C GLY A 46 1.54 -12.91 0.51
N SER A 47 2.39 -11.94 0.85
CA SER A 47 2.88 -11.70 2.21
C SER A 47 2.76 -10.22 2.58
N LYS A 48 2.35 -9.93 3.81
CA LYS A 48 2.17 -8.56 4.31
C LYS A 48 3.47 -7.77 4.31
N GLU A 49 4.58 -8.41 4.66
CA GLU A 49 5.90 -7.81 4.74
C GLU A 49 6.38 -7.33 3.37
N ASN A 50 6.24 -8.15 2.32
CA ASN A 50 6.58 -7.75 0.96
C ASN A 50 5.71 -6.59 0.46
N ALA A 51 4.41 -6.59 0.81
CA ALA A 51 3.52 -5.49 0.46
C ALA A 51 3.96 -4.17 1.14
N ILE A 52 4.35 -4.22 2.42
CA ILE A 52 4.88 -3.05 3.15
C ILE A 52 6.19 -2.56 2.52
N LEU A 53 7.09 -3.47 2.13
CA LEU A 53 8.35 -3.11 1.48
C LEU A 53 8.15 -2.43 0.14
N GLU A 54 7.31 -3.01 -0.72
CA GLU A 54 7.02 -2.45 -2.03
C GLU A 54 6.30 -1.10 -1.91
N PHE A 55 5.36 -0.98 -0.96
CA PHE A 55 4.72 0.27 -0.64
C PHE A 55 5.73 1.33 -0.19
N TYR A 56 6.64 1.00 0.74
CA TYR A 56 7.66 1.92 1.22
C TYR A 56 8.58 2.38 0.07
N GLN A 57 9.02 1.46 -0.79
CA GLN A 57 9.87 1.75 -1.93
C GLN A 57 9.21 2.74 -2.90
N GLN A 58 7.96 2.50 -3.29
CA GLN A 58 7.21 3.39 -4.18
C GLN A 58 6.84 4.72 -3.51
N PHE A 59 6.49 4.69 -2.22
CA PHE A 59 6.10 5.88 -1.46
C PHE A 59 7.29 6.81 -1.19
N ALA A 60 8.44 6.28 -0.78
CA ALA A 60 9.60 7.07 -0.44
C ALA A 60 10.55 7.30 -1.64
N CYS A 61 10.25 6.72 -2.81
CA CYS A 61 11.06 6.80 -4.04
C CYS A 61 12.53 6.40 -3.79
N VAL A 62 12.74 5.43 -2.89
CA VAL A 62 14.07 5.00 -2.46
C VAL A 62 14.58 3.95 -3.45
N GLY A 63 15.74 4.18 -4.04
CA GLY A 63 16.45 3.15 -4.80
C GLY A 63 17.10 2.14 -3.85
N GLY A 64 17.03 0.84 -4.17
CA GLY A 64 17.62 -0.24 -3.37
C GLY A 64 16.66 -1.41 -3.14
N ASP A 65 17.12 -2.41 -2.39
CA ASP A 65 16.34 -3.58 -1.97
C ASP A 65 16.08 -3.48 -0.44
N PRO A 66 15.02 -2.77 -0.02
CA PRO A 66 14.73 -2.58 1.40
C PRO A 66 14.37 -3.91 2.06
N VAL A 67 14.96 -4.18 3.23
CA VAL A 67 14.65 -5.37 4.04
C VAL A 67 13.63 -4.99 5.10
N PHE A 68 12.64 -5.85 5.33
CA PHE A 68 11.58 -5.57 6.29
C PHE A 68 12.19 -5.49 7.70
N SER A 69 11.88 -4.40 8.40
CA SER A 69 12.37 -4.17 9.76
C SER A 69 11.40 -3.30 10.55
N GLU A 70 11.46 -3.44 11.87
CA GLU A 70 10.67 -2.59 12.78
C GLU A 70 11.02 -1.10 12.62
N SER A 71 12.29 -0.77 12.31
CA SER A 71 12.70 0.61 12.06
C SER A 71 12.07 1.18 10.79
N LEU A 72 11.94 0.37 9.74
CA LEU A 72 11.24 0.75 8.51
C LEU A 72 9.76 1.02 8.79
N CYS A 73 9.09 0.14 9.56
CA CYS A 73 7.70 0.35 9.97
C CYS A 73 7.51 1.67 10.73
N LYS A 74 8.39 1.97 11.69
CA LYS A 74 8.36 3.25 12.43
C LYS A 74 8.58 4.46 11.54
N GLU A 75 9.51 4.37 10.59
CA GLU A 75 9.77 5.45 9.64
C GLU A 75 8.58 5.68 8.72
N LEU A 76 8.02 4.60 8.15
CA LEU A 76 6.82 4.65 7.35
C LEU A 76 5.66 5.26 8.16
N GLN A 77 5.51 4.84 9.41
CA GLN A 77 4.43 5.33 10.27
C GLN A 77 4.55 6.84 10.49
N LYS A 78 5.75 7.31 10.83
CA LYS A 78 6.06 8.72 11.01
C LYS A 78 5.87 9.53 9.73
N LYS A 79 6.18 9.00 8.55
CA LYS A 79 6.05 9.74 7.28
C LYS A 79 4.62 9.74 6.73
N PHE A 80 3.89 8.64 6.87
CA PHE A 80 2.58 8.43 6.26
C PHE A 80 1.43 8.83 7.17
N PHE A 81 1.45 8.43 8.45
CA PHE A 81 0.37 8.73 9.41
C PHE A 81 0.60 10.01 10.20
N GLN A 82 1.62 10.80 9.85
CA GLN A 82 1.70 12.16 10.37
C GLN A 82 0.48 12.94 9.91
N GLN A 83 -0.28 13.46 10.86
CA GLN A 83 -1.39 14.36 10.60
C GLN A 83 -0.84 15.63 9.93
N ARG A 84 -1.12 15.79 8.63
CA ARG A 84 -0.70 16.96 7.83
C ARG A 84 -1.86 17.88 7.48
N CYS A 85 -3.08 17.40 7.63
CA CYS A 85 -4.30 18.10 7.31
C CYS A 85 -5.41 17.57 8.21
N GLU A 86 -6.26 18.48 8.67
CA GLU A 86 -7.52 18.14 9.31
C GLU A 86 -8.63 18.28 8.28
N LEU A 87 -9.45 17.23 8.13
CA LEU A 87 -10.67 17.32 7.34
C LEU A 87 -11.64 18.23 8.09
N GLY A 88 -11.93 19.39 7.49
CA GLY A 88 -12.93 20.33 8.00
C GLY A 88 -14.33 19.74 7.98
N ARG A 89 -15.28 20.39 8.66
CA ARG A 89 -16.66 19.91 8.81
C ARG A 89 -17.40 19.71 7.48
N ILE A 90 -17.03 20.44 6.43
CA ILE A 90 -17.62 20.30 5.08
C ILE A 90 -17.01 19.10 4.32
N GLY A 91 -15.77 18.71 4.63
CA GLY A 91 -15.05 17.66 3.91
C GLY A 91 -15.02 16.29 4.60
N ARG A 92 -15.49 16.20 5.85
CA ARG A 92 -15.78 14.93 6.54
C ARG A 92 -17.16 14.43 6.14
#